data_AF-A0A395J8S2-F1
#
_entry.id   AF-A0A395J8S2-F1
#
_cell.length_a   1.000
_cell.length_b   1.000
_cell.length_c   1.000
_cell.angle_alpha   90.00
_cell.angle_beta   90.00
_cell.angle_gamma   90.00
#
_symmetry.space_group_name_H-M   'P 1'
#
loop_
_entity.id
_entity.type
_entity.pdbx_description
1 polymer ?
#
loop_
_entity_poly.entity_id
_entity_poly.type
_entity_poly.pdbx_seq_one_letter_code
_entity_poly.pdbx_strand_id
1 'polypeptide(L)'
;MMMMKHLLTLAGLLSSLAAGAQPSAPAAKAAPMRPLQWGQLNFLQTTDTHGWHAGHLQEAQYSADWGDYISFAEQMKKQADDKGVDLLLVDTGDRIEGNGLYDASDPKGRYTYDIFREQDIDIICSGNHELYKADAAAREYDQNRAKL
;
A
#
# COMPACT_ATOMS: atom_id res chain seq x y z
N MET A 1 22.52 33.25 -20.60
CA MET A 1 21.76 32.32 -21.47
C MET A 1 21.83 30.85 -21.01
N MET A 2 22.92 30.41 -20.36
CA MET A 2 23.12 29.00 -19.91
C MET A 2 22.35 28.66 -18.61
N MET A 3 22.28 29.59 -17.63
CA MET A 3 21.49 29.43 -16.40
C MET A 3 19.98 29.23 -16.65
N MET A 4 19.41 29.93 -17.64
CA MET A 4 17.98 29.84 -17.95
C MET A 4 17.59 28.47 -18.50
N LYS A 5 18.49 27.83 -19.26
CA LYS A 5 18.32 26.45 -19.75
C LYS A 5 18.36 25.44 -18.60
N HIS A 6 19.26 25.62 -17.63
CA HIS A 6 19.34 24.76 -16.45
C HIS A 6 18.11 24.89 -15.53
N LEU A 7 17.57 26.10 -15.40
CA LEU A 7 16.34 26.35 -14.64
C LEU A 7 15.10 25.72 -15.31
N LEU A 8 15.01 25.80 -16.64
CA LEU A 8 13.95 25.15 -17.43
C LEU A 8 14.04 23.61 -17.38
N THR A 9 15.24 23.04 -17.41
CA THR A 9 15.41 21.58 -17.23
C THR A 9 15.06 21.11 -15.82
N LEU A 10 15.36 21.90 -14.79
CA LEU A 10 14.99 21.57 -13.41
C LEU A 10 13.48 21.67 -13.16
N ALA A 11 12.82 22.69 -13.74
CA ALA A 11 11.37 22.81 -13.71
C ALA A 11 10.66 21.64 -14.42
N GLY A 12 11.18 21.16 -15.55
CA GLY A 12 10.65 19.96 -16.23
C GLY A 12 10.83 18.66 -15.44
N LEU A 13 11.94 18.53 -14.69
CA LEU A 13 12.17 17.42 -13.76
C LEU A 13 11.23 17.46 -12.54
N LEU A 14 10.87 18.65 -12.06
CA LEU A 14 9.90 18.83 -10.97
C LEU A 14 8.46 18.56 -11.43
N SER A 15 8.10 18.89 -12.68
CA SER A 15 6.78 18.56 -13.26
C SER A 15 6.61 17.06 -13.57
N SER A 16 7.72 16.31 -13.60
CA SER A 16 7.75 14.85 -13.79
C SER A 16 7.93 14.09 -12.47
N LEU A 17 7.85 14.78 -11.32
CA LEU A 17 7.36 14.17 -10.09
C LEU A 17 5.88 13.82 -10.35
N ALA A 18 5.72 12.67 -11.00
CA ALA A 18 4.47 12.14 -11.50
C ALA A 18 3.43 12.21 -10.39
N ALA A 19 2.21 12.63 -10.75
CA ALA A 19 1.05 12.29 -9.95
C ALA A 19 1.12 10.77 -9.71
N GLY A 20 1.26 10.35 -8.45
CA GLY A 20 1.33 8.95 -8.03
C GLY A 20 0.02 8.20 -8.22
N ALA A 21 -0.76 8.56 -9.24
CA ALA A 21 -1.98 7.88 -9.61
C ALA A 21 -1.68 6.84 -10.68
N GLN A 22 -2.25 5.65 -10.53
CA GLN A 22 -2.15 4.59 -11.52
C GLN A 22 -2.53 5.13 -12.92
N PRO A 23 -1.73 4.87 -13.97
CA PRO A 23 -2.07 5.30 -15.32
C PRO A 23 -3.44 4.75 -15.71
N SER A 24 -4.32 5.61 -16.23
CA SER A 24 -5.73 5.33 -16.57
C SER A 24 -6.71 5.16 -15.40
N ALA A 25 -6.27 5.28 -14.14
CA ALA A 25 -7.21 5.32 -13.03
C ALA A 25 -8.13 6.56 -13.14
N PRO A 26 -9.43 6.39 -12.88
CA PRO A 26 -10.36 7.51 -12.84
C PRO A 26 -10.00 8.46 -11.70
N ALA A 27 -10.29 9.75 -11.87
CA ALA A 27 -10.08 10.73 -10.81
C ALA A 27 -10.93 10.40 -9.57
N ALA A 28 -10.33 10.58 -8.38
CA ALA A 28 -11.02 10.40 -7.12
C ALA A 28 -12.28 11.29 -7.06
N LYS A 29 -13.41 10.69 -6.68
CA LYS A 29 -14.66 11.42 -6.48
C LYS A 29 -14.75 11.87 -5.03
N ALA A 30 -14.77 13.18 -4.80
CA ALA A 30 -14.96 13.71 -3.45
C ALA A 30 -16.33 13.29 -2.91
N ALA A 31 -16.32 12.64 -1.74
CA ALA A 31 -17.50 12.28 -0.98
C ALA A 31 -17.49 13.00 0.39
N PRO A 32 -18.65 13.22 1.03
CA PRO A 32 -18.68 13.76 2.39
C PRO A 32 -17.97 12.79 3.35
N MET A 33 -16.85 13.23 3.92
CA MET A 33 -16.07 12.44 4.88
C MET A 33 -16.52 12.73 6.31
N ARG A 34 -16.65 11.68 7.13
CA ARG A 34 -16.90 11.82 8.57
C ARG A 34 -15.57 11.95 9.32
N PRO A 35 -15.51 12.74 10.40
CA PRO A 35 -14.29 12.83 11.20
C PRO A 35 -14.02 11.51 11.92
N LEU A 36 -12.77 11.04 11.83
CA LEU A 36 -12.29 9.89 12.60
C LEU A 36 -12.25 10.23 14.10
N GLN A 37 -12.71 9.31 14.92
CA GLN A 37 -12.62 9.42 16.38
C GLN A 37 -11.29 8.81 16.85
N TRP A 38 -10.64 9.48 17.80
CA TRP A 38 -9.36 9.06 18.35
C TRP A 38 -9.54 8.55 19.78
N GLY A 39 -8.95 7.39 20.06
CA GLY A 39 -8.79 6.84 21.40
C GLY A 39 -7.34 6.94 21.88
N GLN A 40 -7.06 6.35 23.04
CA GLN A 40 -5.68 6.22 23.55
C GLN A 40 -4.85 5.25 22.71
N LEU A 41 -5.50 4.23 22.13
CA LEU A 41 -4.93 3.26 21.20
C LEU A 41 -5.84 3.19 19.98
N ASN A 42 -5.24 3.24 18.80
CA ASN A 42 -5.92 3.32 17.51
C ASN A 42 -5.37 2.24 16.56
N PHE A 43 -6.14 1.89 15.54
CA PHE A 43 -5.76 0.85 14.59
C PHE A 43 -6.05 1.27 13.15
N LEU A 44 -5.10 1.04 12.25
CA LEU A 44 -5.36 0.91 10.82
C LEU A 44 -5.32 -0.58 10.48
N GLN A 45 -6.40 -1.10 9.89
CA GLN A 45 -6.50 -2.53 9.59
C GLN A 45 -6.71 -2.78 8.09
N THR A 46 -5.94 -3.71 7.55
CA THR A 46 -6.16 -4.34 6.23
C THR A 46 -6.46 -5.82 6.39
N THR A 47 -7.17 -6.39 5.43
CA THR A 47 -7.50 -7.82 5.33
C THR A 47 -7.89 -8.12 3.90
N ASP A 48 -7.76 -9.37 3.46
CA ASP A 48 -8.32 -9.86 2.19
C ASP A 48 -7.90 -8.98 1.00
N THR A 49 -6.64 -8.52 1.02
CA THR A 49 -6.15 -7.62 -0.04
C THR A 49 -6.06 -8.33 -1.38
N HIS A 50 -5.87 -9.66 -1.38
CA HIS A 50 -5.84 -10.50 -2.58
C HIS A 50 -5.01 -9.93 -3.74
N GLY A 51 -3.92 -9.24 -3.42
CA GLY A 51 -2.99 -8.66 -4.37
C GLY A 51 -3.43 -7.34 -5.04
N TRP A 52 -4.51 -6.69 -4.57
CA TRP A 52 -5.03 -5.41 -5.11
C TRP A 52 -4.21 -4.16 -4.75
N HIS A 53 -2.89 -4.30 -4.65
CA HIS A 53 -1.96 -3.22 -4.28
C HIS A 53 -1.80 -2.14 -5.36
N ALA A 54 -2.27 -2.36 -6.58
CA ALA A 54 -2.24 -1.38 -7.66
C ALA A 54 -3.51 -0.50 -7.74
N GLY A 55 -4.49 -0.72 -6.85
CA GLY A 55 -5.80 -0.06 -6.93
C GLY A 55 -6.72 -0.63 -8.01
N HIS A 56 -7.94 -0.09 -8.08
CA HIS A 56 -8.99 -0.52 -9.02
C HIS A 56 -9.10 0.44 -10.21
N LEU A 57 -8.95 -0.11 -11.42
CA LEU A 57 -9.10 0.67 -12.66
C LEU A 57 -10.55 1.06 -12.98
N GLN A 58 -11.52 0.21 -12.61
CA GLN A 58 -12.93 0.39 -13.00
C GLN A 58 -13.79 1.00 -11.89
N GLU A 59 -13.27 1.08 -10.67
CA GLU A 59 -14.00 1.54 -9.48
C GLU A 59 -13.25 2.70 -8.83
N ALA A 60 -13.61 3.92 -9.24
CA ALA A 60 -12.89 5.14 -8.87
C ALA A 60 -12.78 5.39 -7.36
N GLN A 61 -13.69 4.83 -6.55
CA GLN A 61 -13.60 4.94 -5.09
C GLN A 61 -12.46 4.09 -4.49
N TYR A 62 -11.86 3.18 -5.25
CA TYR A 62 -10.77 2.29 -4.83
C TYR A 62 -9.53 2.46 -5.72
N SER A 63 -9.34 3.64 -6.32
CA SER A 63 -8.25 3.90 -7.27
C SER A 63 -6.88 4.10 -6.61
N ALA A 64 -6.83 4.29 -5.28
CA ALA A 64 -5.59 4.46 -4.54
C ALA A 64 -4.76 3.17 -4.56
N ASP A 65 -3.45 3.30 -4.73
CA ASP A 65 -2.54 2.17 -4.69
C ASP A 65 -1.89 1.99 -3.32
N TRP A 66 -0.99 1.02 -3.20
CA TRP A 66 -0.31 0.71 -1.94
C TRP A 66 0.62 1.84 -1.48
N GLY A 67 1.20 2.61 -2.40
CA GLY A 67 2.02 3.78 -2.09
C GLY A 67 1.20 4.92 -1.50
N ASP A 68 -0.03 5.13 -2.00
CA ASP A 68 -0.99 6.05 -1.41
C ASP A 68 -1.35 5.62 0.03
N TYR A 69 -1.56 4.32 0.26
CA TYR A 69 -1.83 3.77 1.60
C TYR A 69 -0.65 3.94 2.55
N ILE A 70 0.59 3.74 2.08
CA ILE A 70 1.81 4.02 2.86
C ILE A 70 1.85 5.49 3.27
N SER A 71 1.68 6.40 2.32
CA SER A 71 1.66 7.85 2.60
C SER A 71 0.55 8.23 3.58
N PHE A 72 -0.65 7.63 3.45
CA PHE A 72 -1.75 7.82 4.39
C PHE A 72 -1.38 7.35 5.80
N ALA A 73 -0.82 6.14 5.93
CA ALA A 73 -0.41 5.59 7.22
C ALA A 73 0.66 6.45 7.90
N GLU A 74 1.66 6.95 7.16
CA GLU A 74 2.68 7.86 7.69
C GLU A 74 2.05 9.14 8.26
N GLN A 75 1.12 9.75 7.54
CA GLN A 75 0.41 10.95 8.03
C GLN A 75 -0.48 10.65 9.24
N MET A 76 -1.06 9.45 9.31
CA MET A 76 -1.85 9.02 10.46
C MET A 76 -0.97 8.73 11.68
N LYS A 77 0.19 8.10 11.52
CA LYS A 77 1.19 7.92 12.57
C LYS A 77 1.67 9.27 13.10
N LYS A 78 2.00 10.21 12.22
CA LYS A 78 2.33 11.59 12.61
C LYS A 78 1.22 12.26 13.43
N GLN A 79 -0.04 12.12 13.01
CA GLN A 79 -1.17 12.67 13.76
C GLN A 79 -1.37 12.02 15.12
N ALA A 80 -1.08 10.72 15.25
CA ALA A 80 -1.10 10.01 16.52
C ALA A 80 -0.01 10.55 17.46
N ASP A 81 1.21 10.74 16.95
CA ASP A 81 2.33 11.33 17.69
C ASP A 81 2.01 12.76 18.17
N ASP A 82 1.47 13.61 17.28
CA ASP A 82 1.07 14.99 17.61
C ASP A 82 -0.02 15.02 18.72
N LYS A 83 -0.83 13.96 18.84
CA LYS A 83 -1.88 13.80 19.85
C LYS A 83 -1.39 13.08 21.12
N GLY A 84 -0.21 12.46 21.09
CA GLY A 84 0.30 11.62 22.17
C GLY A 84 -0.53 10.35 22.39
N VAL A 85 -1.00 9.72 21.32
CA VAL A 85 -1.76 8.46 21.35
C VAL A 85 -1.11 7.41 20.46
N ASP A 86 -1.36 6.13 20.72
CA ASP A 86 -0.78 5.04 19.95
C ASP A 86 -1.60 4.73 18.69
N LEU A 87 -0.92 4.32 17.62
CA LEU A 87 -1.53 3.81 16.38
C LEU A 87 -0.79 2.55 15.92
N LEU A 88 -1.52 1.43 15.80
CA LEU A 88 -1.00 0.17 15.28
C LEU A 88 -1.56 -0.14 13.90
N LEU A 89 -0.71 -0.65 13.00
CA LEU A 89 -1.09 -1.20 11.71
C LEU A 89 -1.21 -2.72 11.80
N VAL A 90 -2.36 -3.24 11.36
CA VAL A 90 -2.70 -4.66 11.47
C VAL A 90 -3.13 -5.21 10.11
N ASP A 91 -2.55 -6.33 9.68
CA ASP A 91 -3.00 -7.07 8.50
C ASP A 91 -3.39 -8.50 8.84
N THR A 92 -4.60 -8.93 8.44
CA THR A 92 -5.20 -10.19 8.90
C THR A 92 -5.22 -11.35 7.90
N GLY A 93 -4.40 -11.32 6.83
CA GLY A 93 -4.28 -12.46 5.91
C GLY A 93 -4.93 -12.28 4.55
N ASP A 94 -4.87 -13.34 3.74
CA ASP A 94 -5.46 -13.44 2.40
C ASP A 94 -4.98 -12.32 1.48
N ARG A 95 -3.65 -12.26 1.33
CA ARG A 95 -2.94 -11.30 0.48
C ARG A 95 -2.75 -11.80 -0.95
N ILE A 96 -2.97 -13.08 -1.20
CA ILE A 96 -2.68 -13.73 -2.48
C ILE A 96 -3.94 -14.26 -3.18
N GLU A 97 -3.80 -14.73 -4.43
CA GLU A 97 -4.86 -15.36 -5.23
C GLU A 97 -6.11 -14.48 -5.43
N GLY A 98 -6.08 -13.61 -6.44
CA GLY A 98 -7.19 -12.70 -6.76
C GLY A 98 -6.82 -11.52 -7.66
N ASN A 99 -5.53 -11.29 -7.88
CA ASN A 99 -5.02 -10.22 -8.73
C ASN A 99 -3.77 -10.65 -9.52
N GLY A 100 -3.68 -10.19 -10.78
CA GLY A 100 -2.57 -10.50 -11.68
C GLY A 100 -1.20 -10.07 -11.16
N LEU A 101 -1.12 -9.06 -10.29
CA LEU A 101 0.13 -8.63 -9.65
C LEU A 101 0.80 -9.79 -8.88
N TYR A 102 0.00 -10.63 -8.22
CA TYR A 102 0.47 -11.87 -7.60
C TYR A 102 0.43 -13.04 -8.60
N ASP A 103 -0.73 -13.26 -9.24
CA ASP A 103 -1.06 -14.52 -9.89
C ASP A 103 -0.37 -14.78 -11.22
N ALA A 104 -0.01 -13.72 -11.95
CA ALA A 104 0.51 -13.81 -13.32
C ALA A 104 2.03 -14.00 -13.39
N SER A 105 2.72 -13.93 -12.26
CA SER A 105 4.18 -14.08 -12.18
C SER A 105 4.61 -15.54 -11.97
N ASP A 106 5.84 -15.85 -12.42
CA ASP A 106 6.53 -17.12 -12.14
C ASP A 106 7.92 -16.85 -11.54
N PRO A 107 8.19 -17.26 -10.28
CA PRO A 107 7.23 -17.83 -9.33
C PRO A 107 6.14 -16.80 -8.95
N LYS A 108 4.96 -17.29 -8.51
CA LYS A 108 3.87 -16.38 -8.09
C LYS A 108 4.32 -15.41 -7.00
N GLY A 109 3.76 -14.21 -7.01
CA GLY A 109 4.09 -13.15 -6.07
C GLY A 109 5.50 -12.58 -6.23
N ARG A 110 6.15 -12.76 -7.39
CA ARG A 110 7.55 -12.30 -7.64
C ARG A 110 7.82 -10.86 -7.21
N TYR A 111 6.83 -9.98 -7.35
CA TYR A 111 6.92 -8.56 -7.00
C TYR A 111 6.04 -8.17 -5.81
N THR A 112 4.99 -8.96 -5.52
CA THR A 112 3.96 -8.64 -4.53
C THR A 112 4.52 -8.50 -3.12
N TYR A 113 5.41 -9.42 -2.71
CA TYR A 113 5.97 -9.36 -1.36
C TYR A 113 6.87 -8.15 -1.16
N ASP A 114 7.63 -7.73 -2.18
CA ASP A 114 8.47 -6.54 -2.11
C ASP A 114 7.61 -5.28 -1.96
N ILE A 115 6.55 -5.15 -2.79
CA ILE A 115 5.60 -4.04 -2.69
C ILE A 115 4.92 -4.02 -1.32
N PHE A 116 4.41 -5.16 -0.85
CA PHE A 116 3.71 -5.25 0.43
C PHE A 116 4.63 -4.90 1.60
N ARG A 117 5.90 -5.32 1.54
CA ARG A 117 6.88 -5.10 2.61
C ARG A 117 7.24 -3.62 2.81
N GLU A 118 7.01 -2.75 1.84
CA GLU A 118 7.21 -1.30 2.00
C GLU A 118 6.31 -0.66 3.08
N GLN A 119 5.19 -1.31 3.46
CA GLN A 119 4.38 -0.85 4.58
C GLN A 119 4.93 -1.37 5.92
N ASP A 120 4.99 -0.49 6.91
CA ASP A 120 5.45 -0.76 8.27
C ASP A 120 4.29 -1.25 9.16
N ILE A 121 3.91 -2.51 8.95
CA ILE A 121 2.83 -3.23 9.64
C ILE A 121 3.34 -3.79 10.97
N ASP A 122 2.66 -3.47 12.08
CA ASP A 122 3.03 -3.89 13.43
C ASP A 122 2.62 -5.34 13.74
N ILE A 123 1.44 -5.76 13.25
CA ILE A 123 0.88 -7.10 13.49
C ILE A 123 0.40 -7.70 12.17
N ILE A 124 0.87 -8.90 11.86
CA ILE A 124 0.44 -9.63 10.66
C ILE A 124 0.13 -11.09 10.98
N CYS A 125 -0.90 -11.64 10.34
CA CYS A 125 -1.15 -13.08 10.32
C CYS A 125 -1.38 -13.63 8.90
N SER A 126 -1.30 -14.95 8.76
CA SER A 126 -1.61 -15.65 7.51
C SER A 126 -3.12 -15.84 7.37
N GLY A 127 -3.63 -15.77 6.15
CA GLY A 127 -4.98 -16.21 5.82
C GLY A 127 -4.97 -17.64 5.28
N ASN A 128 -6.13 -18.15 4.87
CA ASN A 128 -6.21 -19.50 4.31
C ASN A 128 -5.59 -19.60 2.91
N HIS A 129 -5.61 -18.53 2.11
CA HIS A 129 -5.03 -18.54 0.76
C HIS A 129 -3.53 -18.79 0.77
N GLU A 130 -2.82 -18.28 1.78
CA GLU A 130 -1.40 -18.59 1.97
C GLU A 130 -1.15 -20.07 2.35
N LEU A 131 -2.17 -20.83 2.74
CA LEU A 131 -2.02 -22.17 3.34
C LEU A 131 -2.51 -23.32 2.46
N TYR A 132 -3.24 -23.07 1.38
CA TYR A 132 -3.77 -24.13 0.51
C TYR A 132 -2.70 -24.91 -0.26
N LYS A 133 -1.58 -24.27 -0.59
CA LYS A 133 -0.50 -24.87 -1.38
C LYS A 133 0.81 -24.80 -0.62
N ALA A 134 1.58 -25.88 -0.65
CA ALA A 134 2.85 -25.97 0.08
C ALA A 134 3.86 -24.89 -0.34
N ASP A 135 3.88 -24.50 -1.62
CA ASP A 135 4.75 -23.43 -2.13
C ASP A 135 4.28 -22.03 -1.69
N ALA A 136 2.96 -21.80 -1.56
CA ALA A 136 2.41 -20.59 -0.96
C ALA A 136 2.78 -20.49 0.52
N ALA A 137 2.59 -21.57 1.29
CA ALA A 137 2.89 -21.61 2.71
C ALA A 137 4.39 -21.43 3.00
N ALA A 138 5.25 -22.06 2.19
CA ALA A 138 6.70 -21.88 2.29
C ALA A 138 7.11 -20.43 2.03
N ARG A 139 6.54 -19.79 0.99
CA ARG A 139 6.81 -18.36 0.72
C ARG A 139 6.31 -17.47 1.84
N GLU A 140 5.08 -17.64 2.31
CA GLU A 140 4.53 -16.87 3.43
C GLU A 140 5.47 -16.92 4.65
N TYR A 141 6.00 -18.11 4.99
CA TYR A 141 6.98 -18.27 6.05
C TYR A 141 8.30 -17.54 5.76
N ASP A 142 8.89 -17.77 4.59
CA ASP A 142 10.20 -17.21 4.22
C ASP A 142 10.17 -15.68 4.08
N GLN A 143 9.08 -15.14 3.52
CA GLN A 143 8.95 -13.72 3.20
C GLN A 143 8.59 -12.87 4.43
N ASN A 144 7.83 -13.41 5.40
CA ASN A 144 7.49 -12.68 6.63
C ASN A 144 8.59 -12.74 7.68
N ARG A 145 9.42 -13.79 7.68
CA ARG A 145 10.57 -13.87 8.58
C ARG A 145 11.62 -12.79 8.33
N ALA A 146 11.72 -12.27 7.11
CA ALA A 146 12.71 -11.25 6.76
C ALA A 146 12.48 -9.88 7.44
N LYS A 147 11.36 -9.69 8.16
CA LYS A 147 11.06 -8.51 8.98
C LYS A 147 11.35 -8.68 10.49
N LEU A 148 11.73 -9.87 10.96
CA LEU A 148 12.10 -10.19 12.36
C LEU A 148 13.60 -10.48 12.48
#